data_AF-A0A833GQV1-F1
#
_entry.id   AF-A0A833GQV1-F1
#
_cell.length_a   1.000
_cell.length_b   1.000
_cell.length_c   1.000
_cell.angle_alpha   90.00
_cell.angle_beta   90.00
_cell.angle_gamma   90.00
#
_symmetry.space_group_name_H-M   'P 1'
#
loop_
_entity.id
_entity.type
_entity.pdbx_description
1 polymer ?
#
loop_
_entity_poly.entity_id
_entity_poly.type
_entity_poly.pdbx_seq_one_letter_code
_entity_poly.pdbx_strand_id
1 'polypeptide(L)' 'MIRQNITILGSTGSIGVSTLDIIRRHPERYRAYVLCAHSQV' A
#
# COMPACT_ATOMS: atom_id res chain seq x y z
N MET A 1 19.25 -3.56 -2.91
CA MET A 1 18.17 -4.09 -3.77
C MET A 1 17.19 -2.96 -4.06
N ILE A 2 16.62 -2.91 -5.26
CA ILE A 2 15.61 -1.90 -5.62
C ILE A 2 14.25 -2.36 -5.08
N ARG A 3 13.56 -1.49 -4.34
CA ARG A 3 12.20 -1.75 -3.82
C ARG A 3 11.17 -1.59 -4.92
N GLN A 4 10.14 -2.44 -4.92
CA GLN A 4 9.02 -2.30 -5.85
C GLN A 4 8.05 -1.23 -5.36
N ASN A 5 7.76 -0.26 -6.23
CA ASN A 5 6.79 0.80 -5.96
C ASN A 5 5.38 0.29 -6.26
N ILE A 6 4.48 0.41 -5.29
CA ILE A 6 3.10 -0.06 -5.38
C ILE A 6 2.15 1.14 -5.32
N THR A 7 1.22 1.20 -6.28
CA THR A 7 0.10 2.13 -6.30
C THR A 7 -1.15 1.41 -5.81
N ILE A 8 -1.83 1.95 -4.80
CA ILE A 8 -3.03 1.35 -4.22
C ILE A 8 -4.24 2.25 -4.49
N LEU A 9 -5.18 1.74 -5.29
CA LEU A 9 -6.47 2.38 -5.55
C LEU A 9 -7.53 1.76 -4.63
N GLY A 10 -8.05 2.53 -3.68
CA GLY A 10 -8.92 2.01 -2.62
C GLY A 10 -8.15 1.58 -1.37
N SER A 11 -7.19 2.41 -0.93
CA SER A 11 -6.30 2.14 0.20
C SER A 11 -7.00 1.97 1.56
N THR A 12 -8.22 2.49 1.70
CA THR A 12 -9.05 2.34 2.92
C THR A 12 -9.97 1.13 2.89
N GLY A 13 -10.14 0.48 1.73
CA GLY A 13 -10.87 -0.79 1.63
C GLY A 13 -10.10 -1.95 2.28
N SER A 14 -10.80 -3.06 2.53
CA SER A 14 -10.21 -4.27 3.16
C SER A 14 -8.94 -4.76 2.45
N ILE A 15 -8.94 -4.74 1.11
CA ILE A 15 -7.78 -5.10 0.29
C ILE A 15 -6.66 -4.08 0.43
N GLY A 16 -6.97 -2.79 0.39
CA GLY A 16 -6.00 -1.70 0.54
C GLY A 16 -5.27 -1.76 1.87
N VAL A 17 -6.03 -1.91 2.96
CA VAL A 17 -5.50 -2.05 4.33
C VAL A 17 -4.66 -3.32 4.47
N SER A 18 -5.14 -4.45 3.95
CA SER A 18 -4.39 -5.71 4.00
C SER A 18 -3.09 -5.62 3.19
N THR A 19 -3.13 -4.96 2.04
CA THR A 19 -1.94 -4.70 1.20
C THR A 19 -0.93 -3.83 1.94
N LEU A 20 -1.40 -2.78 2.62
CA LEU A 20 -0.55 -1.91 3.44
C LEU A 20 0.12 -2.67 4.60
N ASP A 21 -0.56 -3.64 5.22
CA ASP A 21 0.07 -4.46 6.26
C ASP A 21 1.19 -5.35 5.72
N ILE A 22 1.05 -5.89 4.51
CA ILE A 22 2.13 -6.64 3.82
C ILE A 22 3.32 -5.72 3.52
N ILE A 23 3.07 -4.51 3.00
CA ILE A 23 4.12 -3.52 2.73
C ILE A 23 4.85 -3.15 4.03
N ARG A 24 4.11 -2.99 5.14
CA ARG A 24 4.68 -2.68 6.46
C ARG A 24 5.56 -3.81 7.00
N ARG A 25 5.21 -5.08 6.73
CA ARG A 25 6.00 -6.26 7.14
C ARG A 25 7.24 -6.49 6.28
N HIS A 26 7.24 -6.00 5.03
CA HIS A 26 8.34 -6.18 4.06
C HIS A 26 8.83 -4.87 3.44
N PRO A 27 9.26 -3.87 4.25
CA PRO A 27 9.65 -2.55 3.76
C PRO A 27 10.94 -2.56 2.90
N GLU A 28 11.71 -3.64 2.96
CA GLU A 28 12.89 -3.90 2.13
C GLU A 28 12.54 -4.35 0.70
N ARG A 29 11.32 -4.85 0.49
CA ARG A 29 10.83 -5.33 -0.81
C ARG A 29 9.86 -4.36 -1.45
N TYR A 30 9.00 -3.73 -0.66
CA TYR A 30 7.90 -2.93 -1.18
C TYR A 30 7.88 -1.51 -0.60
N ARG A 31 7.34 -0.59 -1.38
CA ARG A 31 7.06 0.79 -0.98
C ARG A 31 5.70 1.20 -1.52
N ALA A 32 4.81 1.65 -0.65
CA ALA A 32 3.61 2.36 -1.08
C ALA A 32 4.03 3.72 -1.68
N TYR A 33 3.81 3.88 -2.99
CA TYR A 33 4.21 5.08 -3.72
C TYR A 33 3.04 6.06 -3.88
N VAL A 34 1.85 5.54 -4.17
CA VAL A 34 0.61 6.32 -4.29
C VAL A 34 -0.52 5.59 -3.56
N LEU A 35 -1.32 6.34 -2.82
CA LEU A 35 -2.54 5.88 -2.17
C LEU A 35 -3.71 6.73 -2.65
N CYS A 36 -4.76 6.08 -3.13
CA CYS A 36 -6.04 6.72 -3.41
C CYS A 36 -7.12 6.10 -2.52
N ALA A 37 -8.05 6.90 -2.03
CA ALA A 37 -9.21 6.47 -1.27
C ALA A 37 -10.42 7.32 -1.65
N HIS A 38 -11.60 6.72 -1.71
CA HIS A 38 -12.85 7.43 -1.99
C HIS A 38 -13.48 8.01 -0.70
N SER A 39 -13.21 7.40 0.45
CA SER A 39 -13.74 7.77 1.75
C SER A 39 -12.72 7.45 2.85
N GLN A 40 -12.94 8.01 4.06
CA GLN A 40 -12.06 7.91 5.24
C GLN A 40 -10.72 8.63 5.04
N VAL A 41 -10.78 9.98 5.02
CA VAL A 41 -9.63 10.89 4.89
C VAL A 41 -8.97 11.15 6.23
#